data_AF-A0AA96UTL7-F1
#
_entry.id   AF-A0AA96UTL7-F1
#
_cell.length_a   1.000
_cell.length_b   1.000
_cell.length_c   1.000
_cell.angle_alpha   90.00
_cell.angle_beta   90.00
_cell.angle_gamma   90.00
#
_symmetry.space_group_name_H-M   'P 1'
#
loop_
_entity.id
_entity.type
_entity.pdbx_description
1 polymer ?
#
loop_
_entity_poly.entity_id
_entity_poly.type
_entity_poly.pdbx_seq_one_letter_code
_entity_poly.pdbx_strand_id
1 'polypeptide(L)'
;MFAHLVPQGAPSILLPFLVIIESISNIIRPGTLAVRLTANMIAGHLLVTLMENSGPSLSLTLLNILIFAQILLLVLESAVAIIQSYVFSILSTLYSSEV
;
A
#
# COMPACT_ATOMS: atom_id res chain seq x y z
N MET A 1 28.21 -5.35 1.41
CA MET A 1 27.55 -6.54 1.96
C MET A 1 26.66 -7.16 0.88
N PHE A 2 27.26 -7.73 -0.18
CA PHE A 2 26.54 -8.49 -1.22
C PHE A 2 26.76 -10.01 -1.04
N ALA A 3 27.39 -10.41 0.06
CA ALA A 3 27.88 -11.77 0.29
C ALA A 3 26.79 -12.79 0.71
N HIS A 4 25.57 -12.33 1.01
CA HIS A 4 24.44 -13.20 1.36
C HIS A 4 23.47 -13.43 0.18
N LEU A 5 23.71 -12.80 -0.98
CA LEU A 5 22.87 -12.93 -2.18
C LEU A 5 23.17 -14.20 -3.00
N VAL A 6 24.07 -15.03 -2.52
CA VAL A 6 24.47 -16.26 -3.17
C VAL A 6 24.13 -17.40 -2.24
N PRO A 7 23.07 -18.20 -2.49
CA PRO A 7 22.98 -19.51 -1.89
C PRO A 7 24.27 -20.25 -2.23
N GLN A 8 25.01 -20.67 -1.20
CA GLN A 8 26.22 -21.47 -1.39
C GLN A 8 25.82 -22.78 -2.09
N GLY A 9 25.93 -22.80 -3.43
CA GLY A 9 25.47 -23.91 -4.26
C GLY A 9 24.93 -23.54 -5.66
N ALA A 10 24.72 -22.27 -6.00
CA ALA A 10 24.24 -21.90 -7.34
C ALA A 10 25.36 -21.92 -8.41
N PRO A 11 25.11 -22.42 -9.63
CA PRO A 11 26.09 -22.39 -10.72
C PRO A 11 26.51 -20.94 -11.03
N SER A 12 27.82 -20.73 -11.15
CA SER A 12 28.47 -19.40 -11.27
C SER A 12 27.93 -18.53 -12.42
N ILE A 13 27.34 -19.13 -13.45
CA ILE A 13 26.75 -18.42 -14.60
C ILE A 13 25.39 -17.76 -14.27
N LEU A 14 24.57 -18.34 -13.39
CA LEU A 14 23.24 -17.80 -13.03
C LEU A 14 23.29 -16.84 -11.83
N LEU A 15 24.38 -16.90 -11.07
CA LEU A 15 24.63 -16.11 -9.88
C LEU A 15 24.55 -14.58 -10.12
N PRO A 16 25.15 -13.99 -11.19
CA PRO A 16 24.98 -12.56 -11.45
C PRO A 16 23.54 -12.18 -11.82
N PHE A 17 22.81 -13.07 -12.50
CA PHE A 17 21.41 -12.83 -12.87
C PHE A 17 20.49 -12.84 -11.65
N LEU A 18 20.72 -13.76 -10.71
CA LEU A 18 19.97 -13.85 -9.45
C LEU A 18 20.20 -12.63 -8.57
N VAL A 19 21.43 -12.13 -8.49
CA VAL A 19 21.77 -10.90 -7.75
C VAL A 19 21.03 -9.68 -8.34
N ILE A 20 20.92 -9.59 -9.66
CA ILE A 20 20.15 -8.51 -10.33
C ILE A 20 18.67 -8.61 -9.99
N ILE A 21 18.08 -9.81 -10.03
CA ILE A 21 16.65 -9.98 -9.71
C ILE A 21 16.37 -9.66 -8.23
N GLU A 22 17.21 -10.15 -7.31
CA GLU A 22 17.01 -9.90 -5.87
C GLU A 22 17.17 -8.42 -5.53
N SER A 23 18.14 -7.72 -6.13
CA SER A 23 18.31 -6.28 -5.95
C SER A 23 17.12 -5.48 -6.48
N ILE A 24 16.56 -5.85 -7.63
CA ILE A 24 15.34 -5.26 -8.17
C ILE A 24 14.14 -5.55 -7.24
N SER A 25 13.98 -6.79 -6.78
CA SER A 25 12.90 -7.21 -5.87
C SER A 25 12.93 -6.43 -4.54
N ASN A 26 14.12 -6.19 -4.01
CA ASN A 26 14.32 -5.45 -2.77
C ASN A 26 13.90 -3.97 -2.89
N ILE A 27 14.10 -3.35 -4.06
CA ILE A 27 13.66 -1.97 -4.35
C ILE A 27 12.15 -1.92 -4.63
N ILE A 28 11.62 -2.88 -5.38
CA ILE A 28 10.20 -2.89 -5.77
C ILE A 28 9.28 -3.12 -4.57
N ARG A 29 9.69 -3.92 -3.58
CA ARG A 29 8.83 -4.28 -2.45
C ARG A 29 8.33 -3.08 -1.62
N PRO A 30 9.19 -2.16 -1.11
CA PRO A 30 8.72 -0.95 -0.44
C PRO A 30 7.95 -0.03 -1.40
N GLY A 31 8.32 0.00 -2.69
CA GLY A 31 7.59 0.75 -3.72
C GLY A 31 6.14 0.29 -3.90
N THR A 32 5.90 -1.01 -3.95
CA THR A 32 4.54 -1.57 -4.10
C THR A 32 3.65 -1.29 -2.89
N LEU A 33 4.23 -1.21 -1.69
CA LEU A 33 3.50 -0.85 -0.47
C LEU A 33 3.11 0.62 -0.45
N ALA A 34 4.01 1.51 -0.87
CA ALA A 34 3.75 2.94 -1.00
C ALA A 34 2.65 3.22 -2.03
N VAL A 35 2.72 2.57 -3.20
CA VAL A 35 1.68 2.67 -4.24
C VAL A 35 0.34 2.15 -3.74
N ARG A 36 0.32 1.10 -2.90
CA ARG A 36 -0.92 0.59 -2.31
C ARG A 36 -1.57 1.60 -1.35
N LEU A 37 -0.78 2.30 -0.55
CA LEU A 37 -1.28 3.34 0.34
C LEU A 37 -1.89 4.51 -0.46
N THR A 38 -1.17 5.01 -1.46
CA THR A 38 -1.67 6.12 -2.30
C THR A 38 -2.90 5.72 -3.10
N ALA A 39 -2.93 4.52 -3.69
CA ALA A 39 -4.10 4.02 -4.41
C ALA A 39 -5.34 3.89 -3.49
N ASN A 40 -5.19 3.35 -2.29
CA ASN A 40 -6.31 3.22 -1.34
C ASN A 40 -6.84 4.60 -0.90
N MET A 41 -5.96 5.57 -0.61
CA MET A 41 -6.36 6.93 -0.24
C MET A 41 -7.02 7.68 -1.40
N ILE A 42 -6.50 7.55 -2.63
CA ILE A 42 -7.06 8.22 -3.81
C ILE A 42 -8.41 7.61 -4.18
N ALA A 43 -8.53 6.28 -4.20
CA ALA A 43 -9.78 5.60 -4.54
C ALA A 43 -10.89 5.92 -3.52
N GLY A 44 -10.52 5.90 -2.23
CA GLY A 44 -11.40 6.27 -1.13
C GLY A 44 -11.91 7.71 -1.21
N HIS A 45 -10.98 8.65 -1.34
CA HIS A 45 -11.33 10.07 -1.50
C HIS A 45 -12.18 10.33 -2.76
N LEU A 46 -11.86 9.68 -3.88
CA LEU A 46 -12.65 9.77 -5.11
C LEU A 46 -14.08 9.21 -4.90
N LEU A 47 -14.22 8.13 -4.14
CA LEU A 47 -15.53 7.57 -3.81
C LEU A 47 -16.36 8.56 -2.99
N VAL A 48 -15.79 9.18 -1.94
CA VAL A 48 -16.48 10.19 -1.13
C VAL A 48 -16.96 11.37 -1.99
N THR A 49 -16.08 11.91 -2.83
CA THR A 49 -16.42 13.06 -3.70
C THR A 49 -17.51 12.74 -4.73
N LEU A 50 -17.52 11.53 -5.28
CA LEU A 50 -18.60 11.08 -6.17
C LEU A 50 -19.93 10.95 -5.44
N MET A 51 -19.92 10.43 -4.20
CA MET A 51 -21.13 10.34 -3.37
C MET A 51 -21.65 11.73 -2.99
N GLU A 52 -20.78 12.69 -2.65
CA GLU A 52 -21.16 14.07 -2.36
C GLU A 52 -21.82 14.77 -3.55
N ASN A 53 -21.26 14.61 -4.76
CA ASN A 53 -21.83 15.19 -5.98
C ASN A 53 -23.24 14.68 -6.31
N SER A 54 -23.57 13.45 -5.90
CA SER A 54 -24.92 12.90 -6.04
C SER A 54 -25.91 13.32 -4.93
N GLY A 55 -25.38 13.79 -3.79
CA GLY A 55 -26.12 14.21 -2.61
C GLY A 55 -27.23 15.26 -2.80
N PRO A 56 -27.02 16.37 -3.53
CA PRO A 56 -28.04 17.44 -3.61
C PRO A 56 -29.30 17.07 -4.39
N SER A 57 -29.29 15.94 -5.13
CA SER A 57 -30.46 15.44 -5.86
C SER A 57 -31.35 14.50 -5.03
N LEU A 58 -30.91 14.11 -3.84
CA LEU A 58 -31.58 13.12 -2.99
C LEU A 58 -32.57 13.76 -2.02
N SER A 59 -33.57 12.98 -1.61
CA SER A 59 -34.49 13.38 -0.54
C SER A 59 -33.77 13.49 0.80
N LEU A 60 -34.31 14.31 1.71
CA LEU A 60 -33.73 14.58 3.03
C LEU A 60 -33.49 13.29 3.86
N THR A 61 -34.35 12.28 3.71
CA THR A 61 -34.20 10.99 4.40
C THR A 61 -33.03 10.16 3.86
N LEU A 62 -32.83 10.17 2.53
CA LEU A 62 -31.70 9.49 1.89
C LEU A 62 -30.38 10.22 2.15
N LEU A 63 -30.41 11.54 2.31
CA LEU A 63 -29.25 12.36 2.64
C LEU A 63 -28.66 12.01 4.02
N ASN A 64 -29.50 11.76 5.03
CA ASN A 64 -29.03 11.30 6.34
C ASN A 64 -28.33 9.92 6.27
N ILE A 65 -28.84 9.01 5.44
CA ILE A 65 -28.22 7.69 5.22
C ILE A 65 -26.87 7.84 4.49
N LEU A 66 -26.80 8.73 3.50
CA LEU A 66 -25.58 9.03 2.75
C LEU A 66 -24.47 9.55 3.67
N ILE A 67 -24.79 10.52 4.54
CA ILE A 67 -23.83 11.09 5.51
C ILE A 67 -23.34 10.01 6.48
N PHE A 68 -24.24 9.16 6.98
CA PHE A 68 -23.85 8.06 7.85
C PHE A 68 -22.89 7.09 7.15
N ALA A 69 -23.15 6.75 5.88
CA ALA A 69 -22.28 5.90 5.08
C ALA A 69 -20.89 6.54 4.84
N GLN A 70 -20.84 7.85 4.58
CA GLN A 70 -19.57 8.58 4.40
C GLN A 70 -18.71 8.59 5.67
N ILE A 71 -19.32 8.80 6.84
CA ILE A 71 -18.61 8.74 8.13
C ILE A 71 -18.01 7.35 8.32
N LEU A 72 -18.76 6.29 8.02
CA LEU A 72 -18.30 4.91 8.15
C LEU A 72 -17.15 4.60 7.18
N LEU A 73 -17.22 5.09 5.94
CA LEU A 73 -16.16 4.94 4.94
C LEU A 73 -14.87 5.65 5.38
N LEU A 74 -14.97 6.87 5.93
CA LEU A 74 -13.82 7.63 6.44
C LEU A 74 -13.12 6.89 7.60
N VAL A 75 -13.91 6.32 8.52
CA VAL A 75 -13.37 5.49 9.61
C VAL A 75 -12.63 4.28 9.06
N LEU A 76 -13.20 3.60 8.05
CA LEU A 76 -12.55 2.46 7.40
C LEU A 76 -11.22 2.86 6.74
N GLU A 77 -11.18 3.95 5.99
CA GLU A 77 -9.96 4.43 5.32
C GLU A 77 -8.86 4.79 6.32
N SER A 78 -9.21 5.47 7.42
CA SER A 78 -8.25 5.80 8.47
C SER A 78 -7.67 4.54 9.13
N ALA A 79 -8.50 3.51 9.38
CA ALA A 79 -8.05 2.24 9.93
C ALA A 79 -7.08 1.52 8.97
N VAL A 80 -7.41 1.48 7.67
CA VAL A 80 -6.54 0.89 6.64
C VAL A 80 -5.22 1.65 6.52
N ALA A 81 -5.25 2.99 6.58
CA ALA A 81 -4.05 3.82 6.52
C ALA A 81 -3.08 3.54 7.68
N ILE A 82 -3.60 3.38 8.90
CA ILE A 82 -2.80 3.05 10.09
C ILE A 82 -2.11 1.68 9.89
N ILE A 83 -2.88 0.65 9.52
CA ILE A 83 -2.35 -0.70 9.34
C ILE A 83 -1.27 -0.72 8.25
N GLN A 84 -1.51 -0.03 7.13
CA GLN A 84 -0.60 -0.02 6.00
C GLN A 84 0.70 0.74 6.29
N SER A 85 0.63 1.85 7.05
CA SER A 85 1.82 2.59 7.50
C SER A 85 2.68 1.76 8.46
N TYR A 86 2.05 0.98 9.35
CA TYR A 86 2.73 0.07 10.27
C TYR A 86 3.45 -1.06 9.54
N VAL A 87 2.78 -1.72 8.58
CA VAL A 87 3.41 -2.76 7.76
C VAL A 87 4.59 -2.20 6.96
N PHE A 88 4.44 -0.98 6.42
CA PHE A 88 5.52 -0.30 5.71
C PHE A 88 6.73 -0.02 6.62
N SER A 89 6.53 0.51 7.83
CA SER A 89 7.63 0.80 8.74
C SER A 89 8.37 -0.48 9.15
N ILE A 90 7.65 -1.56 9.48
CA ILE A 90 8.26 -2.84 9.85
C ILE A 90 9.09 -3.39 8.70
N LEU A 91 8.53 -3.44 7.49
CA LEU A 91 9.23 -3.99 6.35
C LEU A 91 10.47 -3.15 6.01
N SER A 92 10.37 -1.82 6.08
CA SER A 92 11.50 -0.91 5.88
C SER A 92 12.58 -1.10 6.95
N THR A 93 12.22 -1.30 8.22
CA THR A 93 13.21 -1.54 9.29
C THR A 93 13.88 -2.90 9.14
N LEU A 94 13.12 -3.94 8.75
CA LEU A 94 13.65 -5.29 8.56
C LEU A 94 14.67 -5.29 7.40
N TYR A 95 14.34 -4.61 6.29
CA TYR A 95 15.29 -4.43 5.19
C TYR A 95 16.49 -3.58 5.55
N SER A 96 16.31 -2.48 6.30
CA SER A 96 17.43 -1.67 6.77
C SER A 96 18.33 -2.41 7.76
N SER A 97 17.82 -3.42 8.47
CA SER A 97 18.61 -4.25 9.36
C SER A 97 19.29 -5.44 8.66
N GLU A 98 18.79 -5.82 7.49
CA GLU A 98 19.33 -6.92 6.67
C GLU A 98 20.40 -6.44 5.67
N VAL A 99 20.48 -5.13 5.40
CA VAL A 99 21.50 -4.45 4.58
C VAL A 99 22.61 -3.87 5.45
#